data_AF-A0A7X7H7W6-F1
#
_entry.id   AF-A0A7X7H7W6-F1
#
_cell.length_a   1.000
_cell.length_b   1.000
_cell.length_c   1.000
_cell.angle_alpha   90.00
_cell.angle_beta   90.00
_cell.angle_gamma   90.00
#
_symmetry.space_group_name_H-M   'P 1'
#
loop_
_entity.id
_entity.type
_entity.pdbx_description
1 polymer ?
#
loop_
_entity_poly.entity_id
_entity_poly.type
_entity_poly.pdbx_seq_one_letter_code
_entity_poly.pdbx_strand_id
1 'polypeptide(L)' 'LTGIVNGMLNKEIAESLNISIHTVVRHRKNITTKTGIRSQSGLTIYAISKKIVDIEAIEI' A
#
# COMPACT_ATOMS: atom_id res chain seq x y z
N LEU A 1 1.59 2.63 -1.84
CA LEU A 1 0.17 2.20 -1.80
C LEU A 1 0.04 0.85 -2.50
N THR A 2 0.42 0.76 -3.78
CA THR A 2 0.40 -0.47 -4.58
C THR A 2 1.04 -1.67 -3.88
N GLY A 3 2.27 -1.55 -3.37
CA GLY A 3 2.89 -2.68 -2.64
C GLY A 3 2.13 -3.13 -1.38
N ILE A 4 1.40 -2.22 -0.71
CA ILE A 4 0.57 -2.59 0.46
C ILE A 4 -0.69 -3.33 -0.01
N VAL A 5 -1.26 -2.90 -1.13
CA VAL A 5 -2.46 -3.51 -1.73
C VAL A 5 -2.17 -4.91 -2.24
N ASN A 6 -0.98 -5.13 -2.82
CA ASN A 6 -0.51 -6.42 -3.34
C ASN A 6 0.03 -7.36 -2.24
N GLY A 7 -0.22 -7.07 -0.95
CA GLY A 7 0.17 -7.97 0.13
C GLY A 7 1.67 -7.99 0.47
N MET A 8 2.50 -7.15 -0.15
CA MET A 8 3.94 -7.14 0.09
C MET A 8 4.27 -6.72 1.53
N LEU A 9 5.34 -7.32 2.07
CA LEU A 9 5.89 -6.96 3.38
C LEU A 9 6.59 -5.60 3.32
N ASN A 10 6.65 -4.91 4.48
CA ASN A 10 7.36 -3.63 4.56
C ASN A 10 8.84 -3.74 4.14
N LYS A 11 9.45 -4.90 4.35
CA LYS A 11 10.83 -5.20 3.94
C LYS A 11 10.95 -5.30 2.42
N GLU A 12 10.04 -6.02 1.75
CA GLU A 12 10.03 -6.17 0.29
C GLU A 12 9.75 -4.84 -0.42
N ILE A 13 8.84 -4.03 0.14
CA ILE A 13 8.58 -2.67 -0.36
C ILE A 13 9.81 -1.78 -0.18
N ALA A 14 10.52 -1.91 0.94
CA ALA A 14 11.73 -1.15 1.21
C ALA A 14 12.87 -1.53 0.25
N GLU A 15 13.06 -2.83 -0.01
CA GLU A 15 14.05 -3.36 -0.94
C GLU A 15 13.74 -2.95 -2.38
N SER A 16 12.50 -3.09 -2.84
CA SER A 16 12.10 -2.73 -4.21
C SER A 16 12.22 -1.23 -4.51
N LEU A 17 12.01 -0.37 -3.51
CA LEU A 17 12.12 1.08 -3.64
C LEU A 17 13.49 1.63 -3.20
N ASN A 18 14.40 0.77 -2.73
CA ASN A 18 15.70 1.13 -2.18
C ASN A 18 15.65 2.23 -1.09
N ILE A 19 14.71 2.10 -0.15
CA ILE A 19 14.52 3.02 0.99
C ILE A 19 14.50 2.24 2.31
N SER A 20 14.65 2.95 3.43
CA SER A 20 14.57 2.29 4.74
C SER A 20 13.16 1.75 5.05
N ILE A 21 13.07 0.66 5.80
CA ILE A 21 11.81 0.10 6.30
C ILE A 21 11.05 1.14 7.14
N HIS A 22 11.74 1.96 7.93
CA HIS A 22 11.13 3.04 8.71
C HIS A 22 10.44 4.08 7.81
N THR A 23 11.01 4.36 6.63
CA THR A 23 10.43 5.23 5.62
C THR A 23 9.12 4.64 5.10
N VAL A 24 9.09 3.34 4.78
CA VAL A 24 7.85 2.63 4.36
C VAL A 24 6.78 2.70 5.45
N VAL A 25 7.15 2.46 6.72
CA VAL A 25 6.22 2.55 7.86
C VAL A 25 5.63 3.97 7.99
N ARG A 26 6.46 5.00 7.81
CA ARG A 26 5.99 6.39 7.82
C ARG A 26 5.04 6.67 6.65
N HIS A 27 5.34 6.17 5.46
CA HIS A 27 4.43 6.28 4.31
C HIS A 27 3.09 5.59 4.57
N ARG A 28 3.09 4.39 5.18
CA ARG A 28 1.85 3.69 5.59
C ARG A 28 1.00 4.55 6.52
N LYS A 29 1.60 5.12 7.57
CA LYS A 29 0.90 6.03 8.50
C LYS A 29 0.31 7.23 7.76
N ASN A 30 1.09 7.89 6.92
CA ASN A 30 0.62 9.06 6.16
C ASN A 30 -0.53 8.72 5.21
N ILE A 31 -0.47 7.57 4.53
CA ILE A 31 -1.56 7.09 3.67
C ILE A 31 -2.83 6.90 4.51
N THR A 32 -2.76 6.18 5.62
CA THR A 32 -3.90 5.98 6.53
C THR A 32 -4.46 7.29 7.06
N THR A 33 -3.62 8.26 7.43
CA THR A 33 -4.08 9.57 7.88
C THR A 33 -4.77 10.34 6.76
N LYS A 34 -4.26 10.28 5.52
CA LYS A 34 -4.84 10.99 4.38
C LYS A 34 -6.14 10.37 3.87
N THR A 35 -6.26 9.04 3.92
CA THR A 35 -7.45 8.32 3.44
C THR A 35 -8.48 8.09 4.54
N GLY A 36 -8.09 8.17 5.81
CA GLY A 36 -8.93 7.78 6.95
C GLY A 36 -9.05 6.26 7.12
N ILE A 37 -8.39 5.46 6.27
CA ILE A 37 -8.57 4.01 6.21
C ILE A 37 -7.40 3.30 6.90
N ARG A 38 -7.73 2.51 7.92
CA ARG A 38 -6.75 1.75 8.72
C ARG A 38 -6.58 0.30 8.28
N SER A 39 -7.59 -0.28 7.62
CA SER A 39 -7.56 -1.67 7.18
C SER A 39 -6.90 -1.80 5.80
N GLN A 40 -6.15 -2.89 5.59
CA GLN A 40 -5.54 -3.19 4.30
C GLN A 40 -6.60 -3.42 3.22
N SER A 41 -7.65 -4.20 3.51
CA SER A 41 -8.77 -4.44 2.59
C SER A 41 -9.47 -3.14 2.19
N GLY A 42 -9.63 -2.20 3.13
CA GLY A 42 -10.19 -0.88 2.82
C GLY A 42 -9.28 -0.06 1.90
N LEU A 43 -7.96 -0.14 2.09
CA LEU A 43 -6.99 0.51 1.21
C LEU A 43 -6.99 -0.11 -0.19
N THR A 44 -7.20 -1.42 -0.31
CA THR A 44 -7.37 -2.12 -1.59
C THR A 44 -8.60 -1.61 -2.33
N ILE A 45 -9.77 -1.59 -1.67
CA ILE A 45 -11.02 -1.05 -2.25
C ILE A 45 -10.84 0.41 -2.67
N TYR A 46 -10.18 1.21 -1.82
CA TYR A 46 -9.88 2.61 -2.13
C TYR A 46 -9.00 2.76 -3.38
N ALA A 47 -7.95 1.93 -3.50
CA ALA A 47 -7.05 1.98 -4.64
C ALA A 47 -7.76 1.60 -5.95
N ILE A 48 -8.64 0.60 -5.90
CA ILE A 48 -9.48 0.19 -7.04
C ILE A 48 -10.46 1.30 -7.43
N SER A 49 -11.18 1.88 -6.47
CA SER A 49 -12.19 2.92 -6.77
C SER A 49 -11.57 4.20 -7.37
N LYS A 50 -10.32 4.49 -6.99
CA LYS A 50 -9.53 5.59 -7.54
C LYS A 50 -8.76 5.25 -8.82
N LYS A 51 -8.90 4.04 -9.36
CA LYS A 51 -8.17 3.53 -10.53
C LYS A 51 -6.64 3.67 -10.39
N ILE A 52 -6.13 3.53 -9.16
CA ILE A 52 -4.69 3.53 -8.86
C ILE A 52 -4.12 2.12 -9.08
N VAL A 53 -4.95 1.09 -8.89
CA VAL A 53 -4.61 -0.32 -9.08
C VAL A 53 -5.78 -0.99 -9.79
N ASP A 54 -5.49 -1.72 -10.86
CA ASP A 54 -6.48 -2.53 -11.57
C ASP A 54 -6.73 -3.85 -10.85
N ILE A 55 -7.95 -4.37 -10.94
CA ILE A 55 -8.34 -5.61 -10.27
C ILE A 55 -7.51 -6.82 -10.75
N GLU A 56 -7.09 -6.78 -12.02
CA GLU A 56 -6.29 -7.82 -12.67
C GLU A 56 -4.83 -7.81 -12.20
N ALA A 57 -4.36 -6.69 -11.65
CA ALA A 57 -2.99 -6.54 -11.14
C ALA A 57 -2.84 -6.98 -9.67
N ILE A 58 -3.94 -7.37 -9.02
CA ILE A 58 -3.95 -7.88 -7.66
C ILE A 58 -3.88 -9.41 -7.74
N GLU A 59 -2.67 -9.96 -7.64
CA GLU A 59 -2.48 -11.38 -7.38
C GLU A 59 -2.83 -11.65 -5.90
N ILE A 60 -3.81 -12.53 -5.67
CA ILE A 60 -4.25 -12.98 -4.35
C ILE A 60 -3.36 -14.12 -3.87
#